data_AF-E0Q5D4-F1
#
_entry.id   AF-E0Q5D4-F1
#
_cell.length_a   1.000
_cell.length_b   1.000
_cell.length_c   1.000
_cell.angle_alpha   90.00
_cell.angle_beta   90.00
_cell.angle_gamma   90.00
#
_symmetry.space_group_name_H-M   'P 1'
#
loop_
_entity.id
_entity.type
_entity.pdbx_description
1 polymer ?
#
loop_
_entity_poly.entity_id
_entity_poly.type
_entity_poly.pdbx_seq_one_letter_code
_entity_poly.pdbx_strand_id
1 'polypeptide(L)'
;MGNVDIEIFMQRLDAISARRKAMQSELARERHRVDELIAERRKNIEERRRKGDNGRAWQVLQQRIDMGETCESDILSGIDKSPEAREVRGYAGKLAGYMRDYVEDVDDPDNEAAQGRVKLDEQMKRLHDLESRLNAQA
;
A
#
# COMPACT_ATOMS: atom_id res chain seq x y z
N MET A 1 -29.14 -40.29 -23.35
CA MET A 1 -28.34 -39.66 -22.27
C MET A 1 -27.60 -38.38 -22.71
N GLY A 2 -27.39 -38.09 -24.01
CA GLY A 2 -26.59 -36.92 -24.45
C GLY A 2 -27.20 -35.51 -24.32
N ASN A 3 -28.53 -35.33 -24.35
CA ASN A 3 -29.14 -33.99 -24.26
C ASN A 3 -29.20 -33.42 -22.83
N VAL A 4 -29.41 -34.29 -21.83
CA VAL A 4 -29.54 -33.88 -20.43
C VAL A 4 -28.21 -33.35 -19.86
N ASP A 5 -27.07 -33.93 -20.28
CA ASP A 5 -25.74 -33.46 -19.87
C ASP A 5 -25.37 -32.09 -20.45
N ILE A 6 -25.80 -31.79 -21.68
CA ILE A 6 -25.56 -30.49 -22.33
C ILE A 6 -26.41 -29.40 -21.68
N GLU A 7 -27.67 -29.68 -21.38
CA GLU A 7 -28.55 -28.73 -20.69
C GLU A 7 -28.03 -28.40 -19.28
N ILE A 8 -27.59 -29.40 -18.52
CA ILE A 8 -26.98 -29.20 -17.20
C ILE A 8 -25.70 -28.38 -17.32
N PHE A 9 -24.88 -28.64 -18.33
CA PHE A 9 -23.66 -27.87 -18.60
C PHE A 9 -23.95 -26.41 -18.94
N MET A 10 -24.93 -26.13 -19.80
CA MET A 10 -25.34 -24.76 -20.14
C MET A 10 -25.89 -24.02 -18.92
N GLN A 11 -26.73 -24.66 -18.11
CA GLN A 11 -27.23 -24.07 -16.86
C GLN A 11 -26.09 -23.70 -15.89
N ARG A 12 -25.05 -24.53 -15.79
CA ARG A 12 -23.85 -24.23 -14.98
C ARG A 12 -23.06 -23.06 -15.56
N LEU A 13 -22.89 -22.97 -16.87
CA LEU A 13 -22.22 -21.84 -17.51
C LEU A 13 -22.99 -20.53 -17.28
N ASP A 14 -24.31 -20.56 -17.41
CA ASP A 14 -25.16 -19.40 -17.15
C ASP A 14 -25.04 -18.94 -15.69
N ALA A 15 -25.08 -19.87 -14.73
CA ALA A 15 -24.89 -19.56 -13.33
C ALA A 15 -23.50 -18.96 -13.03
N ILE A 16 -22.43 -19.49 -13.64
CA ILE A 16 -21.07 -18.94 -13.51
C ILE A 16 -20.98 -17.55 -14.13
N SER A 17 -21.59 -17.34 -15.29
CA SER A 17 -21.60 -16.04 -15.97
C SER A 17 -22.33 -14.98 -15.14
N ALA A 18 -23.48 -15.34 -14.57
CA ALA A 18 -24.26 -14.47 -13.69
C ALA A 18 -23.47 -14.12 -12.41
N ARG A 19 -22.81 -15.11 -11.80
CA ARG A 19 -21.95 -14.89 -10.64
C ARG A 19 -20.76 -13.98 -10.96
N ARG A 20 -20.10 -14.17 -12.10
CA ARG A 20 -19.01 -13.28 -12.56
C ARG A 20 -19.50 -11.85 -12.74
N LYS A 21 -20.66 -11.66 -13.37
CA LYS A 21 -21.25 -10.33 -13.58
C LYS A 21 -21.61 -9.65 -12.26
N ALA A 22 -22.18 -10.40 -11.31
CA ALA A 22 -22.48 -9.91 -9.97
C ALA A 22 -21.20 -9.46 -9.24
N MET A 23 -20.15 -10.29 -9.28
CA MET A 23 -18.85 -9.99 -8.66
C MET A 23 -18.18 -8.77 -9.29
N GLN A 24 -18.23 -8.63 -10.62
CA GLN A 24 -17.71 -7.45 -11.30
C GLN A 24 -18.45 -6.17 -10.90
N SER A 25 -19.78 -6.25 -10.75
CA SER A 25 -20.59 -5.12 -10.30
C SER A 25 -20.32 -4.76 -8.84
N GLU A 26 -20.10 -5.75 -7.97
CA GLU A 26 -19.68 -5.53 -6.59
C GLU A 26 -18.30 -4.88 -6.53
N LEU A 27 -17.32 -5.42 -7.27
CA LEU A 27 -15.97 -4.85 -7.34
C LEU A 27 -15.98 -3.40 -7.85
N ALA A 28 -16.80 -3.10 -8.87
CA ALA A 28 -16.95 -1.73 -9.37
C ALA A 28 -17.52 -0.77 -8.31
N ARG A 29 -18.49 -1.23 -7.52
CA ARG A 29 -19.07 -0.44 -6.42
C ARG A 29 -18.06 -0.22 -5.29
N GLU A 30 -17.33 -1.25 -4.89
CA GLU A 30 -16.28 -1.12 -3.88
C GLU A 30 -15.16 -0.20 -4.34
N ARG A 31 -14.73 -0.32 -5.60
CA ARG A 31 -13.74 0.59 -6.18
C ARG A 31 -14.19 2.05 -6.12
N HIS A 32 -15.44 2.32 -6.50
CA HIS A 32 -16.01 3.67 -6.40
C HIS A 32 -16.01 4.20 -4.96
N ARG A 33 -16.41 3.37 -3.98
CA ARG A 33 -16.39 3.75 -2.56
C ARG A 33 -14.98 4.06 -2.06
N VAL A 34 -13.99 3.26 -2.45
CA VAL A 34 -12.59 3.50 -2.09
C VAL A 34 -12.09 4.79 -2.73
N ASP A 35 -12.42 5.04 -4.00
CA ASP A 35 -12.03 6.26 -4.70
C ASP A 35 -12.61 7.52 -4.02
N GLU A 36 -13.87 7.48 -3.59
CA GLU A 36 -14.52 8.54 -2.81
C GLU A 36 -13.81 8.77 -1.47
N LEU A 37 -13.48 7.69 -0.74
CA LEU A 37 -12.77 7.79 0.54
C LEU A 37 -11.37 8.40 0.37
N ILE A 38 -10.67 8.03 -0.70
CA ILE A 38 -9.34 8.58 -1.02
C ILE A 38 -9.46 10.07 -1.35
N ALA A 39 -10.46 10.46 -2.16
CA ALA A 39 -10.69 11.86 -2.51
C ALA A 39 -10.99 12.71 -1.26
N GLU A 40 -11.86 12.23 -0.38
CA GLU A 40 -12.21 12.91 0.86
C GLU A 40 -11.00 13.04 1.80
N ARG A 41 -10.20 11.98 1.95
CA ARG A 41 -8.96 12.03 2.74
C ARG A 41 -7.96 13.03 2.17
N ARG A 42 -7.79 13.07 0.84
CA ARG A 42 -6.89 14.04 0.18
C ARG A 42 -7.32 15.47 0.49
N LYS A 43 -8.60 15.78 0.32
CA LYS A 43 -9.14 17.12 0.62
C LYS A 43 -8.87 17.52 2.08
N ASN A 44 -9.10 16.62 3.03
CA ASN A 44 -8.83 16.87 4.45
C ASN A 44 -7.34 17.14 4.72
N ILE A 45 -6.43 16.38 4.08
CA ILE A 45 -4.99 16.60 4.21
C ILE A 45 -4.59 17.96 3.65
N GLU A 46 -5.08 18.31 2.46
CA GLU A 46 -4.80 19.61 1.84
C GLU A 46 -5.26 20.77 2.73
N GLU A 47 -6.48 20.70 3.28
CA GLU A 47 -7.00 21.73 4.18
C GLU A 47 -6.16 21.89 5.45
N ARG A 48 -5.74 20.78 6.06
CA ARG A 48 -4.84 20.79 7.22
C ARG A 48 -3.49 21.40 6.88
N ARG A 49 -2.92 21.09 5.71
CA ARG A 49 -1.67 21.71 5.26
C ARG A 49 -1.85 23.21 5.03
N ARG A 50 -2.95 23.66 4.41
CA ARG A 50 -3.25 25.10 4.22
C ARG A 50 -3.35 25.84 5.56
N LYS A 51 -3.96 25.21 6.57
CA LYS A 51 -4.04 25.72 7.95
C LYS A 51 -2.70 25.72 8.69
N GLY A 52 -1.74 24.91 8.25
CA GLY A 52 -0.42 24.76 8.87
C GLY A 52 -0.35 23.64 9.92
N ASP A 53 -1.40 22.84 10.07
CA ASP A 53 -1.47 21.75 11.05
C ASP A 53 -0.42 20.64 10.81
N ASN A 54 0.12 20.59 9.59
CA ASN A 54 1.16 19.65 9.17
C ASN A 54 2.56 20.26 9.20
N GLY A 55 2.71 21.46 9.76
CA GLY A 55 3.97 22.20 9.82
C GLY A 55 4.15 23.19 8.66
N ARG A 56 5.10 24.12 8.85
CA ARG A 56 5.29 25.26 7.94
C ARG A 56 5.76 24.83 6.55
N ALA A 57 6.67 23.86 6.46
CA ALA A 57 7.15 23.35 5.18
C ALA A 57 6.00 22.79 4.33
N TRP A 58 5.11 21.98 4.92
CA TRP A 58 3.94 21.46 4.23
C TRP A 58 2.93 22.55 3.84
N GLN A 59 2.78 23.60 4.64
CA GLN A 59 1.91 24.73 4.29
C GLN A 59 2.41 25.47 3.04
N VAL A 60 3.71 25.75 2.97
CA VAL A 60 4.32 26.39 1.80
C VAL A 60 4.22 25.47 0.57
N LEU A 61 4.53 24.18 0.72
CA LEU A 61 4.41 23.23 -0.37
C LEU A 61 2.97 23.09 -0.85
N GLN A 62 1.97 23.12 0.04
CA GLN A 62 0.58 23.07 -0.36
C GLN A 62 0.17 24.29 -1.19
N GLN A 63 0.65 25.49 -0.85
CA GLN A 63 0.43 26.68 -1.68
C GLN A 63 1.03 26.51 -3.08
N ARG A 64 2.23 25.94 -3.18
CA ARG A 64 2.89 25.67 -4.47
C ARG A 64 2.17 24.59 -5.28
N ILE A 65 1.63 23.56 -4.61
CA ILE A 65 0.77 22.54 -5.22
C ILE A 65 -0.52 23.17 -5.76
N ASP A 66 -1.17 24.03 -4.97
CA ASP A 66 -2.40 24.72 -5.36
C ASP A 66 -2.17 25.64 -6.59
N MET A 67 -0.97 26.19 -6.73
CA MET A 67 -0.54 26.99 -7.89
C MET A 67 -0.01 26.16 -9.07
N GLY A 68 0.10 24.84 -8.92
CA GLY A 68 0.62 23.94 -9.95
C GLY A 68 2.14 24.02 -10.18
N GLU A 69 2.89 24.60 -9.25
CA GLU A 69 4.35 24.77 -9.34
C GLU A 69 5.13 23.51 -8.98
N THR A 70 4.49 22.56 -8.29
CA THR A 70 5.06 21.29 -7.85
C THR A 70 3.92 20.31 -7.56
N CYS A 71 4.24 19.04 -7.33
CA CYS A 71 3.28 18.05 -6.86
C CYS A 71 3.88 17.16 -5.74
N GLU A 72 3.05 16.41 -5.03
CA GLU A 72 3.53 15.48 -3.99
C GLU A 72 4.57 14.49 -4.54
N SER A 73 4.38 14.02 -5.78
CA SER A 73 5.33 13.10 -6.41
C SER A 73 6.70 13.75 -6.62
N ASP A 74 6.74 15.01 -7.08
CA ASP A 74 7.99 15.76 -7.26
C ASP A 74 8.68 16.03 -5.93
N ILE A 75 7.91 16.31 -4.88
CA ILE A 75 8.40 16.50 -3.51
C ILE A 75 9.03 15.21 -3.00
N LEU A 76 8.37 14.05 -3.11
CA LEU A 76 8.84 12.80 -2.54
C LEU A 76 9.99 12.17 -3.35
N SER A 77 9.92 12.21 -4.67
CA SER A 77 10.99 11.74 -5.57
C SER A 77 12.23 12.63 -5.53
N GLY A 78 12.10 13.84 -4.98
CA GLY A 78 13.19 14.78 -4.88
C GLY A 78 13.43 15.58 -6.15
N ILE A 79 12.51 15.58 -7.11
CA ILE A 79 12.52 16.53 -8.24
C ILE A 79 12.39 17.96 -7.72
N ASP A 80 11.51 18.18 -6.75
CA ASP A 80 11.43 19.46 -6.03
C ASP A 80 12.63 19.62 -5.09
N LYS A 81 13.50 20.58 -5.44
CA LYS A 81 14.74 20.90 -4.72
C LYS A 81 14.56 22.02 -3.69
N SER A 82 13.34 22.53 -3.47
CA SER A 82 13.11 23.60 -2.51
C SER A 82 13.53 23.19 -1.09
N PRO A 83 13.86 24.17 -0.22
CA PRO A 83 14.18 23.90 1.18
C PRO A 83 13.06 23.13 1.89
N GLU A 84 11.80 23.49 1.64
CA GLU A 84 10.63 22.87 2.27
C GLU A 84 10.45 21.43 1.81
N ALA A 85 10.66 21.14 0.52
CA ALA A 85 10.60 19.78 0.00
C ALA A 85 11.71 18.90 0.60
N ARG A 86 12.92 19.46 0.75
CA ARG A 86 14.03 18.78 1.45
C ARG A 86 13.72 18.52 2.91
N GLU A 87 13.13 19.48 3.61
CA GLU A 87 12.74 19.36 5.01
C GLU A 87 11.70 18.25 5.21
N VAL A 88 10.64 18.25 4.39
CA VAL A 88 9.61 17.20 4.40
C VAL A 88 10.20 15.81 4.16
N ARG A 89 11.07 15.66 3.16
CA ARG A 89 11.78 14.40 2.92
C ARG A 89 12.69 14.03 4.10
N GLY A 90 13.32 15.01 4.74
CA GLY A 90 14.13 14.81 5.93
C GLY A 90 13.34 14.23 7.10
N TYR A 91 12.13 14.73 7.34
CA TYR A 91 11.23 14.16 8.36
C TYR A 91 10.80 12.74 8.02
N ALA A 92 10.44 12.48 6.76
CA ALA A 92 10.09 11.13 6.31
C ALA A 92 11.26 10.15 6.48
N GLY A 93 12.48 10.58 6.12
CA GLY A 93 13.70 9.79 6.29
C GLY A 93 14.03 9.50 7.76
N LYS A 94 13.85 10.48 8.65
CA LYS A 94 14.03 10.27 10.10
C LYS A 94 13.02 9.28 10.66
N LEU A 95 11.74 9.41 10.28
CA LEU A 95 10.70 8.47 10.71
C LEU A 95 11.00 7.04 10.22
N ALA A 96 11.41 6.89 8.97
CA ALA A 96 11.81 5.61 8.41
C ALA A 96 13.04 5.03 9.12
N GLY A 97 14.02 5.87 9.46
CA GLY A 97 15.16 5.50 10.29
C GLY A 97 14.74 4.97 11.65
N TYR A 98 13.87 5.70 12.36
CA TYR A 98 13.34 5.28 13.66
C TYR A 98 12.59 3.94 13.58
N MET A 99 11.75 3.75 12.55
CA MET A 99 11.04 2.48 12.35
C MET A 99 12.00 1.32 12.07
N ARG A 100 13.04 1.57 11.26
CA ARG A 100 14.08 0.56 10.99
C ARG A 100 14.80 0.21 12.28
N ASP A 101 15.27 1.20 13.03
CA ASP A 101 16.01 0.97 14.27
C ASP A 101 15.13 0.21 15.27
N TYR A 102 13.84 0.57 15.39
CA TYR A 102 12.88 -0.17 16.21
C TYR A 102 12.70 -1.63 15.77
N VAL A 103 12.65 -1.93 14.47
CA VAL A 103 12.52 -3.31 13.97
C VAL A 103 13.85 -4.09 14.06
N GLU A 104 14.98 -3.40 14.15
CA GLU A 104 16.32 -4.00 14.27
C GLU A 104 16.75 -4.18 15.73
N ASP A 105 16.09 -3.53 16.69
CA ASP A 105 16.41 -3.55 18.12
C ASP A 105 16.06 -4.89 18.80
N VAL A 106 16.87 -5.90 18.49
CA VAL A 106 16.77 -7.27 19.03
C VAL A 106 17.25 -7.38 20.48
N ASP A 107 17.90 -6.34 21.00
CA ASP A 107 18.40 -6.30 22.39
C ASP A 107 17.26 -5.97 23.38
N ASP A 108 16.13 -5.45 22.91
CA ASP A 108 14.90 -5.29 23.68
C ASP A 108 14.04 -6.58 23.62
N PRO A 109 14.00 -7.38 24.70
CA PRO A 109 13.23 -8.62 24.73
C PRO A 109 11.71 -8.40 24.74
N ASP A 110 11.22 -7.17 24.90
CA ASP A 110 9.78 -6.86 24.83
C ASP A 110 9.38 -6.26 23.47
N ASN A 111 10.35 -6.06 22.56
CA ASN A 111 10.10 -5.52 21.23
C ASN A 111 9.55 -6.60 20.27
N GLU A 112 8.22 -6.71 20.21
CA GLU A 112 7.51 -7.66 19.36
C GLU A 112 7.88 -7.53 17.87
N ALA A 113 8.19 -6.32 17.39
CA ALA A 113 8.54 -6.10 15.99
C ALA A 113 9.91 -6.69 15.65
N ALA A 114 10.90 -6.48 16.52
CA ALA A 114 12.23 -7.06 16.37
C ALA A 114 12.19 -8.60 16.47
N GLN A 115 11.44 -9.15 17.43
CA GLN A 115 11.23 -10.59 17.54
C GLN A 115 10.50 -11.18 16.33
N GLY A 116 9.49 -10.48 15.83
CA GLY A 116 8.73 -10.86 14.64
C GLY A 116 9.63 -10.96 13.41
N ARG A 117 10.53 -9.99 13.22
CA ARG A 117 11.53 -10.02 12.14
C ARG A 117 12.43 -11.25 12.24
N VAL A 118 13.01 -11.52 13.41
CA VAL A 118 13.90 -12.67 13.60
C VAL A 118 13.18 -13.98 13.28
N LYS A 119 11.94 -14.16 13.76
CA LYS A 119 11.14 -15.35 13.46
C LYS A 119 10.84 -15.48 11.97
N LEU A 120 10.55 -14.37 11.29
CA LEU A 120 10.27 -14.35 9.85
C LEU A 120 11.51 -14.72 9.03
N ASP A 121 12.69 -14.20 9.40
CA ASP A 121 13.97 -14.54 8.77
C ASP A 121 14.28 -16.04 8.92
N GLU A 122 14.04 -16.63 10.09
CA GLU A 122 14.18 -18.08 10.31
C GLU A 122 13.23 -18.89 9.43
N GLN A 123 11.96 -18.47 9.32
CA GLN A 123 10.96 -19.15 8.50
C GLN A 123 11.31 -19.09 7.01
N MET A 124 11.75 -17.92 6.52
CA MET A 124 12.20 -17.78 5.12
C MET A 124 13.39 -18.69 4.82
N LYS A 125 14.36 -18.77 5.73
CA LYS A 125 15.50 -19.67 5.56
C LYS A 125 15.06 -21.14 5.46
N ARG A 126 14.15 -21.59 6.34
CA ARG A 126 13.59 -22.95 6.30
C ARG A 126 12.85 -23.21 4.98
N LEU A 127 12.11 -22.23 4.48
CA LEU A 127 11.41 -22.33 3.20
C LEU A 127 12.39 -22.49 2.05
N HIS A 128 13.42 -21.65 1.96
CA HIS A 128 14.46 -21.75 0.94
C HIS A 128 15.22 -23.09 0.99
N ASP A 129 15.49 -23.62 2.18
CA ASP A 129 16.12 -24.93 2.35
C ASP A 129 15.21 -26.07 1.83
N LEU A 130 13.90 -25.97 2.08
CA LEU A 130 12.90 -26.92 1.56
C LEU A 130 12.80 -26.85 0.03
N GLU A 131 12.71 -25.65 -0.54
CA GLU A 131 12.68 -25.44 -1.99
C GLU A 131 13.93 -25.99 -2.66
N SER A 132 15.10 -25.74 -2.08
CA SER A 132 16.38 -26.25 -2.59
C SER A 132 16.43 -27.78 -2.59
N ARG A 133 15.92 -28.42 -1.53
CA ARG A 133 15.85 -29.89 -1.44
C ARG A 133 14.89 -30.50 -2.45
N LEU A 134 13.73 -29.87 -2.65
CA LEU A 134 12.73 -30.32 -3.64
C LEU A 134 13.27 -30.18 -5.07
N ASN A 135 13.92 -29.06 -5.38
CA ASN A 135 14.52 -28.83 -6.70
C ASN A 135 15.72 -29.74 -7.00
N ALA A 136 16.43 -30.24 -5.98
CA ALA A 136 17.52 -31.21 -6.14
C ALA A 136 17.03 -32.66 -6.33
N GLN A 137 15.74 -32.94 -6.10
CA GLN A 137 15.11 -34.25 -6.26
C GLN A 137 14.28 -34.37 -7.55
N ALA A 138 14.15 -33.27 -8.32
CA ALA A 138 13.52 -33.22 -9.64
C ALA A 138 14.57 -33.41 -10.75
#